data_AF-A0A2V9LPZ6-F1
#
_entry.id   AF-A0A2V9LPZ6-F1
#
_cell.length_a   1.000
_cell.length_b   1.000
_cell.length_c   1.000
_cell.angle_alpha   90.00
_cell.angle_beta   90.00
_cell.angle_gamma   90.00
#
_symmetry.space_group_name_H-M   'P 1'
#
loop_
_entity.id
_entity.type
_entity.pdbx_description
1 polymer ?
#
loop_
_entity_poly.entity_id
_entity_poly.type
_entity_poly.pdbx_seq_one_letter_code
_entity_poly.pdbx_strand_id
1 'polypeptide(L)' 'MLDYAVAMTRTPVEVPEELFTRLRREFAEAQLVELTAAIAWENYRARFDHALGVEAQGFSEGASCPLPVG' A
#
# COMPACT_ATOMS: atom_id res chain seq x y z
N MET A 1 -4.80 -8.45 -3.72
CA MET A 1 -3.84 -7.32 -3.67
C MET A 1 -3.84 -6.60 -2.32
N LEU A 2 -4.96 -6.07 -1.83
CA LEU A 2 -5.00 -5.24 -0.61
C LEU A 2 -4.50 -5.97 0.65
N ASP A 3 -4.89 -7.23 0.86
CA ASP A 3 -4.41 -8.06 1.97
C ASP A 3 -2.87 -8.18 2.00
N TYR A 4 -2.24 -8.24 0.82
CA TYR A 4 -0.79 -8.32 0.69
C TYR A 4 -0.12 -6.99 1.07
N ALA A 5 -0.68 -5.85 0.66
CA ALA A 5 -0.19 -4.54 1.09
C ALA A 5 -0.32 -4.35 2.61
N VAL A 6 -1.41 -4.81 3.21
CA VAL A 6 -1.61 -4.81 4.67
C VAL A 6 -0.55 -5.68 5.35
N ALA A 7 -0.31 -6.90 4.85
CA ALA A 7 0.70 -7.80 5.40
C ALA A 7 2.13 -7.21 5.31
N MET A 8 2.49 -6.63 4.17
CA MET A 8 3.79 -5.99 3.91
C MET A 8 4.08 -4.76 4.77
N THR A 9 3.06 -4.09 5.29
CA THR A 9 3.19 -2.85 6.10
C THR A 9 3.22 -3.10 7.61
N ARG A 10 2.93 -4.33 8.06
CA ARG A 10 3.02 -4.73 9.48
C ARG A 10 4.47 -4.73 9.99
N THR A 11 4.62 -4.67 11.31
CA THR A 11 5.92 -4.81 11.99
C THR A 11 5.75 -5.84 13.11
N PRO A 12 6.38 -7.03 13.03
CA PRO A 12 7.24 -7.51 11.94
C PRO A 12 6.47 -7.71 10.63
N VAL A 13 7.22 -7.75 9.51
CA VAL A 13 6.64 -8.04 8.19
C VAL A 13 6.43 -9.55 8.07
N GLU A 14 5.17 -9.97 7.99
CA GLU A 14 4.78 -11.37 7.86
C GLU A 14 3.75 -11.50 6.74
N VAL A 15 4.14 -12.16 5.65
CA VAL A 15 3.26 -12.41 4.51
C VAL A 15 3.01 -13.92 4.39
N PRO A 16 1.77 -14.38 4.64
CA PRO A 16 1.40 -15.79 4.45
C PRO A 16 1.60 -16.26 3.01
N GLU A 17 2.05 -17.51 2.83
CA GLU A 17 2.31 -18.10 1.51
C GLU A 17 1.02 -18.20 0.67
N GLU A 18 -0.14 -18.33 1.31
CA GLU A 18 -1.45 -18.36 0.67
C GLU A 18 -1.75 -17.04 -0.05
N LEU A 19 -1.27 -15.89 0.46
CA LEU A 19 -1.43 -14.61 -0.21
C LEU A 19 -0.60 -14.54 -1.50
N PHE A 20 0.65 -15.02 -1.46
CA PHE A 20 1.48 -15.13 -2.66
C PHE A 20 0.86 -16.09 -3.68
N THR A 21 0.34 -17.22 -3.24
CA THR A 21 -0.31 -18.21 -4.10
C THR A 21 -1.54 -17.63 -4.79
N ARG A 22 -2.37 -16.86 -4.07
CA ARG A 22 -3.52 -16.16 -4.66
C ARG A 22 -3.06 -15.12 -5.68
N LEU A 23 -2.07 -14.30 -5.35
CA LEU A 23 -1.57 -13.25 -6.23
C LEU A 23 -0.92 -13.79 -7.52
N ARG A 24 -0.18 -14.90 -7.45
CA ARG A 24 0.42 -15.56 -8.63
C ARG A 24 -0.61 -16.08 -9.64
N ARG A 25 -1.89 -16.20 -9.28
CA ARG A 25 -2.97 -16.53 -10.22
C ARG A 25 -3.42 -15.34 -11.07
N GLU A 26 -3.18 -14.12 -10.58
CA GLU A 26 -3.65 -12.88 -11.20
C GLU A 26 -2.50 -12.07 -11.83
N PHE A 27 -1.28 -12.24 -11.33
CA PHE A 27 -0.11 -11.45 -11.73
C PHE A 27 1.04 -12.34 -12.20
N ALA A 28 1.71 -11.90 -13.26
CA ALA A 28 3.02 -12.43 -13.64
C ALA A 28 4.08 -12.09 -12.58
N GLU A 29 5.18 -12.84 -12.57
CA GLU A 29 6.26 -12.64 -11.60
C GLU A 29 6.81 -11.21 -11.59
N ALA A 30 7.07 -10.63 -12.77
CA ALA A 30 7.53 -9.25 -12.89
C ALA A 30 6.54 -8.24 -12.26
N GLN A 31 5.23 -8.44 -12.47
CA GLN A 31 4.20 -7.59 -11.89
C GLN A 31 4.15 -7.72 -10.36
N LEU A 32 4.42 -8.90 -9.81
CA LEU A 32 4.52 -9.08 -8.36
C LEU A 32 5.73 -8.37 -7.77
N VAL A 33 6.87 -8.38 -8.47
CA VAL A 33 8.06 -7.63 -8.05
C VAL A 33 7.77 -6.13 -8.05
N GLU A 34 7.15 -5.62 -9.11
CA GLU A 34 6.75 -4.21 -9.20
C GLU A 34 5.75 -3.81 -8.10
N LEU A 35 4.74 -4.64 -7.86
CA LEU A 35 3.76 -4.43 -6.79
C LEU A 35 4.46 -4.37 -5.41
N THR A 36 5.37 -5.30 -5.15
CA THR A 36 6.14 -5.36 -3.91
C THR A 36 6.98 -4.11 -3.71
N ALA A 37 7.68 -3.67 -4.78
CA ALA A 37 8.51 -2.47 -4.77
C ALA A 37 7.68 -1.20 -4.49
N ALA A 38 6.52 -1.06 -5.14
CA ALA A 38 5.62 0.06 -4.92
C ALA A 38 5.12 0.13 -3.47
N ILE A 39 4.71 -1.01 -2.90
CA ILE A 39 4.26 -1.07 -1.49
C ILE A 39 5.41 -0.71 -0.54
N ALA A 40 6.61 -1.22 -0.78
CA ALA A 40 7.78 -0.91 0.04
C ALA A 40 8.16 0.58 -0.02
N TRP A 41 8.09 1.18 -1.21
CA TRP A 41 8.35 2.60 -1.42
C TRP A 41 7.37 3.48 -0.64
N GLU A 42 6.07 3.18 -0.72
CA GLU A 42 5.06 3.94 0.02
C GLU A 42 5.19 3.76 1.55
N ASN A 43 5.56 2.57 2.01
CA ASN A 43 5.84 2.35 3.44
C ASN A 43 7.05 3.17 3.92
N TYR A 44 8.12 3.23 3.12
CA TYR A 44 9.27 4.09 3.40
C TYR A 44 8.86 5.56 3.47
N ARG A 45 8.16 6.06 2.44
CA ARG A 45 7.71 7.45 2.37
C ARG A 45 6.81 7.80 3.55
N ALA A 46 5.84 6.95 3.88
CA ALA A 46 4.96 7.15 5.03
C ALA A 46 5.72 7.23 6.36
N ARG A 47 6.69 6.33 6.59
CA ARG A 47 7.51 6.35 7.81
C ARG A 47 8.43 7.57 7.86
N PHE A 48 9.01 7.96 6.73
CA PHE A 48 9.84 9.15 6.60
C PHE A 48 9.04 10.42 6.91
N ASP A 49 7.90 10.59 6.24
CA ASP A 49 7.01 11.74 6.42
C ASP A 49 6.55 11.82 7.88
N HIS A 50 6.13 10.70 8.47
CA HIS A 50 5.69 10.66 9.86
C HIS A 50 6.81 10.99 10.85
N ALA A 51 8.01 10.45 10.65
CA ALA A 51 9.16 10.72 11.52
C ALA A 51 9.59 12.20 11.50
N LEU A 52 9.36 12.90 10.39
CA LEU A 52 9.71 14.31 10.23
C LEU A 52 8.54 15.28 10.46
N GLY A 53 7.34 14.77 10.76
CA GLY A 53 6.13 15.59 10.91
C GLY A 53 5.74 16.31 9.61
N VAL A 54 5.99 15.70 8.46
CA VAL A 54 5.60 16.26 7.16
C VAL A 54 4.08 16.13 6.99
N GLU A 55 3.41 17.28 6.91
CA GLU A 55 1.96 17.36 6.72
C GLU A 55 1.56 17.55 5.25
N ALA A 56 0.30 17.27 4.94
CA ALA A 56 -0.27 17.52 3.63
C ALA A 56 -0.30 19.02 3.31
N GLN A 57 -0.14 19.38 2.04
CA GLN A 57 -0.07 20.77 1.58
C GLN A 57 -1.44 21.47 1.45
N GLY A 58 -2.52 20.86 1.96
CA GLY A 58 -3.85 21.47 2.00
C GLY A 58 -4.60 21.59 0.67
N PHE A 59 -4.09 21.02 -0.44
CA PHE A 59 -4.74 21.15 -1.76
C PHE A 59 -6.18 20.60 -1.85
N SER A 60 -6.56 19.73 -0.91
CA SER A 60 -7.89 19.14 -0.82
C SER A 60 -8.67 19.64 0.41
N GLU A 61 -8.23 20.72 1.05
CA GLU A 61 -8.92 21.28 2.21
C GLU A 61 -10.32 21.76 1.82
N GLY A 62 -11.34 21.28 2.55
CA GLY A 62 -12.75 21.54 2.23
C GLY A 62 -13.34 20.69 1.09
N ALA A 63 -12.56 19.81 0.46
CA ALA A 63 -13.09 18.86 -0.51
C ALA A 63 -13.85 17.72 0.19
N SER A 64 -15.05 17.39 -0.31
CA SER A 64 -15.79 16.20 0.10
C SER A 64 -15.66 15.12 -0.97
N CYS A 65 -15.38 13.86 -0.58
CA CYS A 65 -15.42 12.74 -1.52
C CYS A 65 -16.89 12.39 -1.83
N PRO A 66 -17.37 12.55 -3.07
CA PRO A 66 -18.71 12.09 -3.42
C PRO A 66 -18.70 10.56 -3.45
N LEU A 67 -19.35 9.95 -2.46
CA LEU A 67 -19.60 8.51 -2.52
C LEU A 67 -20.65 8.23 -3.60
N PRO A 68 -20.46 7.19 -4.43
CA PRO A 68 -21.50 6.80 -5.38
C PRO A 68 -22.77 6.42 -4.61
N VAL A 69 -23.92 6.90 -5.10
CA VAL A 69 -25.22 6.42 -4.61
C VAL A 69 -25.36 4.97 -5.06
N GLY A 70 -25.49 4.07 -4.09
CA GLY A 70 -25.77 2.65 -4.31
C GLY A 70 -27.21 2.41 -4.73
#